data_AF-A0A7W1ECG6-F1
#
_entry.id   AF-A0A7W1ECG6-F1
#
_cell.length_a   1.000
_cell.length_b   1.000
_cell.length_c   1.000
_cell.angle_alpha   90.00
_cell.angle_beta   90.00
_cell.angle_gamma   90.00
#
_symmetry.space_group_name_H-M   'P 1'
#
loop_
_entity.id
_entity.type
_entity.pdbx_description
1 polymer ?
#
loop_
_entity_poly.entity_id
_entity_poly.type
_entity_poly.pdbx_seq_one_letter_code
_entity_poly.pdbx_strand_id
1 'polypeptide(L)'
;MLPADFSTLVEQPVPAANNGSADDATTAVIVSAVRTPVGKYLGGLSSFTAPQLGALVIREAVRRAGVDQGAVDSVIMGQVVQGGSGQAPARQALLQAGLSPAVEALTINMVCGSGLKAVMLAAQAIKAGDAECVVAGGQEAMSSAPHYVYGMRTGIKAGNQTMLDG
;
A
#
# COMPACT_ATOMS: atom_id res chain seq x y z
N MET A 1 -5.27 -30.59 10.94
CA MET A 1 -4.20 -31.13 10.07
C MET A 1 -3.14 -30.04 9.94
N LEU A 2 -2.23 -29.96 10.90
CA LEU A 2 -1.06 -29.08 10.83
C LEU A 2 0.12 -29.96 10.42
N PRO A 3 0.81 -29.64 9.32
CA PRO A 3 2.24 -29.88 9.32
C PRO A 3 3.02 -28.81 8.56
N ALA A 4 3.96 -28.18 9.24
CA ALA A 4 5.31 -27.87 8.74
C ALA A 4 6.11 -27.34 9.93
N ASP A 5 7.20 -28.03 10.24
CA ASP A 5 8.16 -27.65 11.26
C ASP A 5 8.89 -26.36 10.84
N PHE A 6 8.57 -25.25 11.52
CA PHE A 6 9.14 -23.92 11.29
C PHE A 6 10.65 -23.84 11.57
N SER A 7 11.26 -24.85 12.22
CA SER A 7 12.69 -24.82 12.55
C SER A 7 13.59 -24.86 11.29
N THR A 8 13.09 -25.41 10.18
CA THR A 8 13.86 -25.57 8.93
C THR A 8 13.92 -24.31 8.05
N LEU A 9 13.11 -23.28 8.33
CA LEU A 9 13.08 -22.04 7.52
C LEU A 9 14.19 -21.05 7.88
N VAL A 10 14.84 -21.20 9.04
CA VAL A 10 15.86 -20.25 9.52
C VAL A 10 17.27 -20.63 9.07
N GLU A 11 17.50 -21.88 8.66
CA GLU A 11 18.84 -22.39 8.32
C GLU A 11 19.16 -22.44 6.82
N GLN A 12 18.27 -21.98 5.94
CA GLN A 12 18.59 -21.94 4.52
C GLN A 12 19.72 -20.90 4.29
N PRO A 13 20.88 -21.30 3.74
CA PRO A 13 21.96 -20.36 3.46
C PRO A 13 21.45 -19.28 2.50
N VAL A 14 21.74 -18.01 2.81
CA VAL A 14 21.47 -16.91 1.88
C VAL A 14 22.19 -17.26 0.57
N PRO A 15 21.47 -17.44 -0.56
CA PRO A 15 22.11 -17.78 -1.82
C PRO A 15 23.15 -16.71 -2.12
N ALA A 16 24.35 -17.14 -2.55
CA ALA A 16 25.43 -16.23 -2.89
C ALA A 16 24.90 -15.13 -3.83
N ALA A 17 25.25 -13.87 -3.54
CA ALA A 17 24.86 -12.75 -4.37
C ALA A 17 25.29 -13.06 -5.82
N ASN A 18 24.31 -13.31 -6.70
CA ASN A 18 24.58 -13.59 -8.10
C ASN A 18 25.29 -12.36 -8.68
N ASN A 19 26.58 -12.52 -8.92
CA ASN A 19 27.49 -11.55 -9.51
C ASN A 19 27.53 -11.66 -11.05
N GLY A 20 26.62 -12.43 -11.64
CA GLY A 20 26.25 -12.28 -13.05
C GLY A 20 25.60 -10.92 -13.28
N SER A 21 25.89 -10.30 -14.43
CA SER A 21 25.18 -9.10 -14.90
C SER A 21 23.68 -9.31 -14.70
N ALA A 22 23.02 -8.41 -13.95
CA ALA A 22 21.58 -8.50 -13.74
C ALA A 22 20.91 -8.76 -15.10
N ASP A 23 20.16 -9.86 -15.20
CA ASP A 23 19.39 -10.13 -16.41
C ASP A 23 18.45 -8.94 -16.60
N ASP A 24 18.54 -8.28 -17.76
CA ASP A 24 17.85 -7.01 -18.02
C ASP A 24 16.34 -7.17 -17.79
N ALA A 25 15.83 -8.38 -18.04
CA ALA A 25 14.43 -8.79 -17.82
C ALA A 25 13.96 -8.73 -16.35
N THR A 26 14.86 -8.80 -15.36
CA THR A 26 14.52 -8.78 -13.92
C THR A 26 14.95 -7.50 -13.21
N THR A 27 15.43 -6.52 -13.98
CA THR A 27 15.88 -5.24 -13.44
C THR A 27 14.68 -4.30 -13.26
N ALA A 28 14.28 -4.07 -12.01
CA ALA A 28 13.20 -3.14 -11.69
C ALA A 28 13.59 -1.69 -12.05
N VAL A 29 12.73 -1.02 -12.83
CA VAL A 29 12.88 0.38 -13.24
C VAL A 29 11.63 1.20 -12.91
N ILE A 30 11.78 2.52 -12.77
CA ILE A 30 10.65 3.45 -12.56
C ILE A 30 10.31 4.11 -13.89
N VAL A 31 9.15 3.79 -14.45
CA VAL A 31 8.67 4.34 -15.73
C VAL A 31 7.82 5.61 -15.57
N SER A 32 7.27 5.85 -14.38
CA SER A 32 6.61 7.12 -14.03
C SER A 32 6.58 7.35 -12.52
N ALA A 33 6.47 8.62 -12.11
CA ALA A 33 6.31 8.99 -10.70
C ALA A 33 5.42 10.24 -10.58
N VAL A 34 4.45 10.20 -9.67
CA VAL A 34 3.45 11.25 -9.47
C VAL A 34 3.09 11.38 -8.00
N ARG A 35 2.54 12.53 -7.61
CA ARG A 35 2.00 12.78 -6.28
C ARG A 35 0.91 13.84 -6.33
N THR A 36 0.03 13.85 -5.34
CA THR A 36 -0.85 15.00 -5.08
C THR A 36 -0.04 16.19 -4.53
N PRO A 37 -0.63 17.39 -4.46
CA PRO A 37 -0.19 18.40 -3.50
C PRO A 37 -0.22 17.85 -2.07
N VAL A 38 0.62 18.39 -1.18
CA VAL A 38 0.57 18.07 0.25
C VAL A 38 -0.36 19.07 0.92
N GLY A 39 -1.49 18.60 1.43
CA GLY A 39 -2.47 19.43 2.13
C GLY A 39 -2.02 19.78 3.55
N LYS A 40 -2.45 20.95 4.05
CA LYS A 40 -2.37 21.26 5.48
C LYS A 40 -3.42 20.46 6.24
N TYR A 41 -3.16 20.14 7.51
CA TYR A 41 -4.13 19.50 8.39
C TYR A 41 -5.42 20.33 8.46
N LEU A 42 -6.58 19.67 8.28
CA LEU A 42 -7.90 20.29 8.13
C LEU A 42 -7.99 21.38 7.03
N GLY A 43 -7.07 21.34 6.05
CA GLY A 43 -6.98 22.30 4.95
C GLY A 43 -7.67 21.83 3.67
N GLY A 44 -7.17 22.29 2.51
CA GLY A 44 -7.85 22.13 1.22
C GLY A 44 -8.01 20.71 0.67
N LEU A 45 -7.40 19.70 1.28
CA LEU A 45 -7.59 18.28 0.91
C LEU A 45 -8.39 17.49 1.96
N SER A 46 -8.94 18.15 3.00
CA SER A 46 -9.61 17.48 4.12
C SER A 46 -10.90 16.75 3.74
N SER A 47 -11.51 17.09 2.60
CA SER A 47 -12.71 16.42 2.07
C SER A 47 -12.42 15.11 1.34
N PHE A 48 -11.15 14.79 1.07
CA PHE A 48 -10.75 13.56 0.41
C PHE A 48 -10.38 12.47 1.42
N THR A 49 -10.80 11.25 1.15
CA THR A 49 -10.30 10.07 1.86
C THR A 49 -8.92 9.66 1.32
N ALA A 50 -8.13 8.92 2.12
CA ALA A 50 -6.83 8.42 1.67
C ALA A 50 -6.94 7.58 0.37
N PRO A 51 -7.89 6.64 0.22
CA PRO A 51 -8.07 5.92 -1.05
C PRO A 51 -8.43 6.80 -2.24
N GLN A 52 -9.17 7.90 -2.06
CA GLN A 52 -9.47 8.83 -3.16
C GLN A 52 -8.21 9.55 -3.64
N LEU A 53 -7.34 9.99 -2.71
CA LEU A 53 -6.05 10.57 -3.06
C LEU A 53 -5.14 9.54 -3.76
N GLY A 54 -5.14 8.30 -3.27
CA GLY A 54 -4.46 7.17 -3.88
C GLY A 54 -4.95 6.90 -5.31
N ALA A 55 -6.26 6.91 -5.54
CA ALA A 55 -6.86 6.67 -6.84
C ALA A 55 -6.43 7.71 -7.89
N LEU A 56 -6.36 8.99 -7.50
CA LEU A 56 -5.89 10.07 -8.37
C LEU A 56 -4.46 9.84 -8.84
N VAL A 57 -3.58 9.43 -7.92
CA VAL A 57 -2.16 9.20 -8.26
C VAL A 57 -1.95 7.91 -9.03
N ILE A 58 -2.66 6.82 -8.71
CA ILE A 58 -2.59 5.57 -9.47
C ILE A 58 -2.99 5.82 -10.93
N ARG A 59 -4.14 6.46 -11.15
CA ARG A 59 -4.65 6.76 -12.50
C ARG A 59 -3.66 7.59 -13.31
N GLU A 60 -3.11 8.64 -12.70
CA GLU A 60 -2.17 9.52 -13.39
C GLU A 60 -0.79 8.87 -13.61
N ALA A 61 -0.34 8.00 -12.69
CA ALA A 61 0.90 7.23 -12.86
C ALA A 61 0.80 6.30 -14.08
N VAL A 62 -0.26 5.48 -14.13
CA VAL A 62 -0.52 4.56 -15.24
C VAL A 62 -0.62 5.33 -16.56
N ARG A 63 -1.36 6.45 -16.58
CA ARG A 63 -1.49 7.30 -17.77
C ARG A 63 -0.14 7.88 -18.23
N ARG A 64 0.71 8.35 -17.32
CA ARG A 64 2.03 8.92 -17.67
C ARG A 64 3.05 7.86 -18.07
N ALA A 65 2.95 6.66 -17.52
CA ALA A 65 3.77 5.52 -17.90
C ALA A 65 3.44 5.05 -19.34
N GLY A 66 2.25 5.36 -19.85
CA GLY A 66 1.82 4.92 -21.18
C GLY A 66 1.59 3.41 -21.27
N VAL A 67 1.40 2.75 -20.13
CA VAL A 67 1.12 1.31 -20.04
C VAL A 67 -0.37 1.05 -20.18
N ASP A 68 -0.73 -0.10 -20.76
CA ASP A 68 -2.13 -0.52 -20.76
C ASP A 68 -2.60 -0.82 -19.33
N GLN A 69 -3.85 -0.48 -19.03
CA GLN A 69 -4.42 -0.73 -17.70
C GLN A 69 -4.51 -2.23 -17.38
N GLY A 70 -4.64 -3.08 -18.39
CA GLY A 70 -4.66 -4.53 -18.26
C GLY A 70 -3.29 -5.15 -18.02
N ALA A 71 -2.20 -4.39 -18.22
CA ALA A 71 -0.83 -4.86 -17.99
C ALA A 71 -0.39 -4.71 -16.53
N VAL A 72 -1.16 -4.02 -15.67
CA VAL A 72 -0.81 -3.86 -14.25
C VAL A 72 -1.14 -5.16 -13.50
N ASP A 73 -0.13 -5.82 -12.94
CA ASP A 73 -0.30 -7.05 -12.17
C ASP A 73 -0.78 -6.73 -10.74
N SER A 74 -0.18 -5.70 -10.14
CA SER A 74 -0.32 -5.43 -8.70
C SER A 74 -0.33 -3.94 -8.34
N VAL A 75 -1.05 -3.60 -7.28
CA VAL A 75 -1.05 -2.28 -6.64
C VAL A 75 -0.66 -2.40 -5.17
N ILE A 76 0.49 -1.85 -4.80
CA ILE A 76 0.98 -1.85 -3.41
C ILE A 76 0.98 -0.43 -2.87
N MET A 77 0.12 -0.14 -1.90
CA MET A 77 0.00 1.20 -1.31
C MET A 77 0.27 1.17 0.19
N GLY A 78 1.18 2.03 0.64
CA GLY A 78 1.38 2.32 2.05
C GLY A 78 0.27 3.21 2.62
N GLN A 79 -0.31 2.85 3.76
CA GLN A 79 -1.21 3.72 4.54
C GLN A 79 -1.07 3.38 6.04
N VAL A 80 -0.83 4.40 6.87
CA VAL A 80 -0.55 4.22 8.30
C VAL A 80 -1.86 4.24 9.09
N VAL A 81 -2.61 5.33 8.99
CA VAL A 81 -3.88 5.48 9.72
C VAL A 81 -4.99 4.87 8.87
N GLN A 82 -5.32 3.62 9.17
CA GLN A 82 -6.34 2.85 8.44
C GLN A 82 -7.72 2.88 9.14
N GLY A 83 -7.79 3.39 10.37
CA GLY A 83 -9.05 3.58 11.09
C GLY A 83 -10.03 4.38 10.24
N GLY A 84 -11.27 3.88 10.12
CA GLY A 84 -12.32 4.54 9.34
C GLY A 84 -12.17 4.47 7.81
N SER A 85 -11.06 3.92 7.28
CA SER A 85 -10.84 3.84 5.82
C SER A 85 -11.59 2.71 5.12
N GLY A 86 -12.22 1.79 5.87
CA GLY A 86 -12.88 0.61 5.31
C GLY A 86 -11.92 -0.52 4.95
N GLN A 87 -12.41 -1.55 4.24
CA GLN A 87 -11.63 -2.75 3.92
C GLN A 87 -10.61 -2.46 2.81
N ALA A 88 -9.37 -2.95 2.99
CA ALA A 88 -8.31 -2.92 1.99
C ALA A 88 -8.15 -1.55 1.26
N PRO A 89 -7.65 -0.50 1.92
CA PRO A 89 -7.54 0.84 1.35
C PRO A 89 -6.82 0.93 -0.03
N ALA A 90 -5.79 0.12 -0.26
CA ALA A 90 -5.13 0.02 -1.57
C ALA A 90 -6.07 -0.51 -2.67
N ARG A 91 -6.92 -1.49 -2.32
CA ARG A 91 -7.92 -2.06 -3.24
C ARG A 91 -8.99 -1.02 -3.60
N GLN A 92 -9.42 -0.22 -2.62
CA GLN A 92 -10.34 0.89 -2.88
C GLN A 92 -9.72 1.91 -3.85
N ALA A 93 -8.45 2.27 -3.64
CA ALA A 93 -7.73 3.19 -4.52
C ALA A 93 -7.58 2.64 -5.95
N LEU A 94 -7.22 1.36 -6.09
CA LEU A 94 -7.16 0.63 -7.37
C LEU A 94 -8.49 0.72 -8.14
N LEU A 95 -9.60 0.35 -7.48
CA LEU A 95 -10.92 0.32 -8.13
C LEU A 95 -11.38 1.73 -8.51
N GLN A 96 -11.17 2.70 -7.63
CA GLN A 96 -11.48 4.11 -7.91
C GLN A 96 -10.56 4.72 -8.97
N ALA A 97 -9.34 4.19 -9.18
CA ALA A 97 -8.45 4.60 -10.25
C ALA A 97 -8.94 4.15 -11.64
N GLY A 98 -9.81 3.14 -11.70
CA GLY A 98 -10.34 2.56 -12.94
C GLY A 98 -9.65 1.27 -13.39
N LEU A 99 -8.73 0.73 -12.57
CA LEU A 99 -8.03 -0.52 -12.89
C LEU A 99 -8.96 -1.74 -12.74
N SER A 100 -8.60 -2.82 -13.44
CA SER A 100 -9.38 -4.07 -13.44
C SER A 100 -9.51 -4.66 -12.04
N PRO A 101 -10.69 -5.17 -11.65
CA PRO A 101 -10.85 -5.91 -10.40
C PRO A 101 -10.01 -7.20 -10.32
N ALA A 102 -9.44 -7.68 -11.42
CA ALA A 102 -8.55 -8.84 -11.39
C ALA A 102 -7.16 -8.51 -10.79
N VAL A 103 -6.75 -7.24 -10.84
CA VAL A 103 -5.44 -6.77 -10.34
C VAL A 103 -5.37 -6.91 -8.83
N GLU A 104 -4.29 -7.50 -8.32
CA GLU A 104 -4.11 -7.66 -6.87
C GLU A 104 -3.81 -6.32 -6.19
N ALA A 105 -4.18 -6.20 -4.91
CA ALA A 105 -3.95 -4.97 -4.15
C ALA A 105 -3.52 -5.29 -2.72
N LEU A 106 -2.42 -4.66 -2.29
CA LEU A 106 -1.85 -4.82 -0.98
C LEU A 106 -1.76 -3.46 -0.27
N THR A 107 -2.36 -3.37 0.92
CA THR A 107 -2.14 -2.23 1.82
C THR A 107 -1.07 -2.62 2.83
N ILE A 108 0.01 -1.85 2.93
CA ILE A 108 1.07 -2.10 3.91
C ILE A 108 1.20 -0.96 4.91
N ASN A 109 1.69 -1.28 6.09
CA ASN A 109 1.97 -0.31 7.15
C ASN A 109 3.37 -0.55 7.73
N MET A 110 4.26 0.40 7.49
CA MET A 110 5.57 0.58 8.11
C MET A 110 5.73 2.05 8.53
N VAL A 111 4.69 2.62 9.15
CA VAL A 111 4.64 4.04 9.56
C VAL A 111 5.08 4.95 8.40
N CYS A 112 5.94 5.94 8.63
CA CYS A 112 6.42 6.86 7.60
C CYS A 112 7.15 6.16 6.45
N GLY A 113 7.67 4.95 6.67
CA GLY A 113 8.34 4.13 5.67
C GLY A 113 7.40 3.37 4.73
N SER A 114 6.08 3.39 4.96
CA SER A 114 5.12 2.56 4.21
C SER A 114 5.19 2.77 2.70
N GLY A 115 5.23 4.03 2.24
CA GLY A 115 5.29 4.33 0.81
C GLY A 115 6.57 3.82 0.14
N LEU A 116 7.72 3.98 0.80
CA LEU A 116 9.00 3.50 0.28
C LEU A 116 9.08 1.96 0.35
N LYS A 117 8.54 1.36 1.42
CA LYS A 117 8.48 -0.10 1.55
C LYS A 117 7.62 -0.73 0.44
N ALA A 118 6.58 -0.04 -0.03
CA ALA A 118 5.77 -0.52 -1.15
C ALA A 118 6.59 -0.60 -2.43
N VAL A 119 7.40 0.42 -2.72
CA VAL A 119 8.32 0.44 -3.86
C VAL A 119 9.38 -0.67 -3.74
N MET A 120 9.91 -0.90 -2.54
CA MET A 120 10.84 -2.01 -2.30
C MET A 120 10.20 -3.37 -2.57
N LEU A 121 8.95 -3.60 -2.12
CA LEU A 121 8.21 -4.84 -2.37
C LEU A 121 7.93 -5.04 -3.87
N ALA A 122 7.56 -3.98 -4.60
CA ALA A 122 7.38 -4.04 -6.04
C ALA A 122 8.67 -4.43 -6.77
N ALA A 123 9.80 -3.82 -6.40
CA ALA A 123 11.10 -4.17 -6.96
C ALA A 123 11.50 -5.62 -6.62
N GLN A 124 11.11 -6.13 -5.44
CA GLN A 124 11.34 -7.52 -5.06
C GLN A 124 10.49 -8.49 -5.91
N ALA A 125 9.21 -8.17 -6.15
CA ALA A 125 8.34 -8.98 -7.01
C ALA A 125 8.85 -9.07 -8.46
N ILE A 126 9.28 -7.94 -9.03
CA ILE A 126 9.89 -7.91 -10.37
C ILE A 126 11.17 -8.76 -10.42
N LYS A 127 12.05 -8.60 -9.43
CA LYS A 127 13.30 -9.39 -9.36
C LYS A 127 13.05 -10.88 -9.17
N ALA A 128 11.97 -11.25 -8.49
CA ALA A 128 11.57 -12.64 -8.28
C ALA A 128 10.91 -13.26 -9.53
N GLY A 129 10.49 -12.44 -10.50
CA GLY A 129 9.70 -12.90 -11.66
C GLY A 129 8.23 -13.11 -11.34
N ASP A 130 7.73 -12.59 -10.20
CA ASP A 130 6.33 -12.73 -9.77
C ASP A 130 5.40 -11.70 -10.43
N ALA A 131 5.95 -10.57 -10.91
CA ALA A 131 5.21 -9.50 -11.56
C ALA A 131 6.08 -8.75 -12.57
N GLU A 132 5.47 -8.18 -13.61
CA GLU A 132 6.15 -7.36 -14.63
C GLU A 132 5.82 -5.87 -14.46
N CYS A 133 4.59 -5.54 -14.05
CA CYS A 133 4.15 -4.16 -13.86
C CYS A 133 3.41 -3.98 -12.53
N VAL A 134 4.00 -3.16 -11.65
CA VAL A 134 3.45 -2.90 -10.31
C VAL A 134 3.32 -1.40 -10.08
N VAL A 135 2.14 -0.95 -9.64
CA VAL A 135 1.95 0.41 -9.12
C VAL A 135 2.28 0.39 -7.64
N ALA A 136 3.28 1.18 -7.24
CA ALA A 136 3.71 1.23 -5.84
C ALA A 136 3.80 2.67 -5.31
N GLY A 137 3.39 2.88 -4.07
CA GLY A 137 3.46 4.20 -3.44
C GLY A 137 2.81 4.26 -2.07
N GLY A 138 2.28 5.43 -1.72
CA GLY A 138 1.57 5.64 -0.45
C GLY A 138 0.40 6.60 -0.60
N GLN A 139 -0.56 6.47 0.31
CA GLN A 139 -1.74 7.31 0.42
C GLN A 139 -2.01 7.59 1.90
N GLU A 140 -2.40 8.82 2.23
CA GLU A 140 -2.64 9.18 3.63
C GLU A 140 -3.59 10.38 3.73
N ALA A 141 -4.43 10.38 4.77
CA ALA A 141 -5.38 11.47 5.03
C ALA A 141 -5.57 11.70 6.55
N MET A 142 -4.57 12.32 7.17
CA MET A 142 -4.55 12.60 8.62
C MET A 142 -5.77 13.42 9.08
N SER A 143 -6.26 14.35 8.24
CA SER A 143 -7.47 15.15 8.52
C SER A 143 -8.73 14.31 8.73
N SER A 144 -8.76 13.07 8.24
CA SER A 144 -9.89 12.14 8.35
C SER A 144 -9.70 11.06 9.42
N ALA A 145 -8.60 11.12 10.18
CA ALA A 145 -8.35 10.17 11.26
C ALA A 145 -9.49 10.24 12.30
N PRO A 146 -10.13 9.10 12.62
CA PRO A 146 -11.20 9.08 13.60
C PRO A 146 -10.63 9.10 15.02
N HIS A 147 -11.45 9.54 15.97
CA HIS A 147 -11.17 9.25 17.38
C HIS A 147 -11.68 7.85 17.75
N TYR A 148 -11.02 7.20 18.69
CA TYR A 148 -11.38 5.87 19.20
C TYR A 148 -11.94 5.94 20.63
N VAL A 149 -12.95 5.13 20.93
CA VAL A 149 -13.42 4.87 22.30
C VAL A 149 -13.41 3.37 22.55
N TYR A 150 -12.44 2.89 23.34
CA TYR A 150 -12.32 1.47 23.67
C TYR A 150 -13.42 1.01 24.64
N GLY A 151 -13.75 -0.29 24.63
CA GLY A 151 -14.78 -0.88 25.50
C GLY A 151 -16.23 -0.68 25.03
N MET A 152 -16.50 0.25 24.10
CA MET A 152 -17.85 0.51 23.58
C MET A 152 -18.52 -0.74 22.97
N ARG A 153 -17.76 -1.63 22.33
CA ARG A 153 -18.31 -2.87 21.72
C ARG A 153 -18.99 -3.79 22.73
N THR A 154 -18.49 -3.86 23.96
CA THR A 154 -19.02 -4.71 25.05
C THR A 154 -19.88 -3.92 26.04
N GLY A 155 -20.01 -2.60 25.84
CA GLY A 155 -20.65 -1.69 26.76
C GLY A 155 -19.71 -1.22 27.87
N ILE A 156 -19.99 -0.02 28.37
CA ILE A 156 -19.23 0.64 29.43
C ILE A 156 -20.20 0.83 30.59
N LYS A 157 -19.98 0.07 31.67
CA LYS A 157 -20.95 -0.03 32.78
C LYS A 157 -21.06 1.26 33.61
N ALA A 158 -19.94 1.90 33.89
CA ALA A 158 -19.85 3.15 34.66
C ALA A 158 -18.47 3.80 34.48
N GLY A 159 -18.38 5.12 34.71
CA GLY A 159 -17.13 5.89 34.70
C GLY A 159 -16.84 6.61 33.38
N ASN A 160 -16.07 7.71 33.48
CA ASN A 160 -15.71 8.56 32.34
C ASN A 160 -14.87 7.79 31.32
N GLN A 161 -15.00 8.19 30.04
CA GLN A 161 -14.26 7.61 28.94
C GLN A 161 -13.45 8.68 28.21
N THR A 162 -12.28 8.27 27.70
CA THR A 162 -11.42 9.12 26.89
C THR A 162 -11.67 8.81 25.42
N MET A 163 -11.86 9.85 24.61
CA MET A 163 -11.75 9.75 23.15
C MET A 163 -10.28 9.84 22.79
N LEU A 164 -9.68 8.76 22.32
CA LEU A 164 -8.28 8.75 21.90
C LEU A 164 -8.18 9.26 20.47
N ASP A 165 -7.25 10.19 20.24
CA ASP A 165 -6.84 10.59 18.89
C ASP A 165 -6.16 9.42 18.17
N GLY A 166 -6.37 9.30 16.87
CA GLY A 166 -6.22 8.03 16.15
C GLY A 166 -5.33 8.00 14.94
#